data_AF-A0A661Q9S6-F1
#
_entry.id   AF-A0A661Q9S6-F1
#
_cell.length_a   1.000
_cell.length_b   1.000
_cell.length_c   1.000
_cell.angle_alpha   90.00
_cell.angle_beta   90.00
_cell.angle_gamma   90.00
#
_symmetry.space_group_name_H-M   'P 1'
#
loop_
_entity.id
_entity.type
_entity.pdbx_description
1 polymer ?
#
loop_
_entity_poly.entity_id
_entity_poly.type
_entity_poly.pdbx_seq_one_letter_code
_entity_poly.pdbx_strand_id
1 'polypeptide(L)'
;MTIPLEQARSVLKDFTASRIENLFAQAHAKHVLHEVKESPENFPAFDERLDDKVTFAAYALLASSCSMIEHQSYTEGFDALEKAATLLQNIHGPFVEISRESGFHVLVSSVAFYAAGHYSRAFVTSQNVESQTAAVGIIAAFIRKDIKTLIQRLNEVLLRNTPAFEDQTDLDEWVVTVAIARSLAMALEYIYIGSRYFIDAADRQLEDAAIVASTGHFPADGWTVRLFKL
;
A
#
# COMPACT_ATOMS: atom_id res chain seq x y z
N MET A 1 -3.71 12.63 -5.97
CA MET A 1 -3.75 13.56 -7.12
C MET A 1 -2.65 13.16 -8.10
N THR A 2 -3.00 13.05 -9.38
CA THR A 2 -2.06 12.82 -10.48
C THR A 2 -1.17 14.05 -10.65
N ILE A 3 0.15 13.87 -10.68
CA ILE A 3 1.10 14.95 -11.00
C ILE A 3 1.42 14.94 -12.50
N PRO A 4 1.80 16.09 -13.09
CA PRO A 4 2.16 16.16 -14.50
C PRO A 4 3.27 15.18 -14.88
N LEU A 5 3.15 14.51 -16.03
CA LEU A 5 4.08 13.47 -16.49
C LEU A 5 5.56 13.91 -16.48
N GLU A 6 5.85 15.12 -16.98
CA GLU A 6 7.22 15.65 -17.00
C GLU A 6 7.80 15.84 -15.60
N GLN A 7 6.96 16.25 -14.64
CA GLN A 7 7.36 16.38 -13.25
C GLN A 7 7.61 15.02 -12.62
N ALA A 8 6.75 14.03 -12.88
CA ALA A 8 6.94 12.65 -12.43
C ALA A 8 8.26 12.06 -12.94
N ARG A 9 8.57 12.26 -14.23
CA ARG A 9 9.84 11.82 -14.85
C ARG A 9 11.05 12.52 -14.25
N SER A 10 10.97 13.83 -14.02
CA SER A 10 12.04 14.58 -13.38
C SER A 10 12.37 14.01 -12.00
N VAL A 11 11.34 13.73 -11.20
CA VAL A 11 11.50 13.14 -9.87
C VAL A 11 12.15 11.76 -9.95
N LEU A 12 11.70 10.89 -10.86
CA LEU A 12 12.33 9.57 -11.03
C LEU A 12 13.81 9.67 -11.39
N LYS A 13 14.18 10.64 -12.24
CA LYS A 13 15.57 10.91 -12.63
C LYS A 13 16.41 11.40 -11.46
N ASP A 14 15.87 12.23 -10.58
CA ASP A 14 16.58 12.69 -9.39
C ASP A 14 16.91 11.52 -8.44
N PHE A 15 16.05 10.50 -8.40
CA PHE A 15 16.25 9.27 -7.63
C PHE A 15 17.26 8.28 -8.22
N THR A 16 17.89 8.59 -9.36
CA THR A 16 19.06 7.87 -9.89
C THR A 16 20.38 8.59 -9.55
N ALA A 17 20.35 9.68 -8.79
CA ALA A 17 21.57 10.33 -8.33
C ALA A 17 22.33 9.42 -7.35
N SER A 18 23.66 9.34 -7.48
CA SER A 18 24.49 8.38 -6.72
C SER A 18 24.33 8.48 -5.20
N ARG A 19 24.09 9.70 -4.68
CA ARG A 19 23.82 9.90 -3.26
C ARG A 19 22.56 9.20 -2.79
N ILE A 20 21.49 9.22 -3.60
CA ILE A 20 20.22 8.59 -3.26
C ILE A 20 20.29 7.08 -3.47
N GLU A 21 20.94 6.61 -4.53
CA GLU A 21 21.19 5.18 -4.72
C GLU A 21 21.98 4.57 -3.57
N ASN A 22 22.94 5.32 -3.01
CA ASN A 22 23.67 4.90 -1.81
C ASN A 22 22.75 4.76 -0.57
N LEU A 23 21.74 5.63 -0.40
CA LEU A 23 20.75 5.48 0.66
C LEU A 23 19.90 4.21 0.45
N PHE A 24 19.50 3.93 -0.79
CA PHE A 24 18.73 2.72 -1.11
C PHE A 24 19.56 1.44 -0.87
N ALA A 25 20.84 1.45 -1.23
CA ALA A 25 21.76 0.35 -0.95
C ALA A 25 21.94 0.12 0.56
N GLN A 26 22.06 1.21 1.35
CA GLN A 26 22.12 1.12 2.81
C GLN A 26 20.83 0.54 3.41
N ALA A 27 19.65 0.99 2.96
CA ALA A 27 18.37 0.45 3.41
C ALA A 27 18.23 -1.05 3.10
N HIS A 28 18.66 -1.48 1.92
CA HIS A 28 18.69 -2.90 1.57
C HIS A 28 19.65 -3.69 2.46
N ALA A 29 20.88 -3.19 2.67
CA ALA A 29 21.85 -3.84 3.55
C ALA A 29 21.32 -3.96 5.00
N LYS A 30 20.74 -2.89 5.54
CA LYS A 30 20.10 -2.89 6.87
C LYS A 30 18.97 -3.93 6.95
N HIS A 31 18.12 -4.01 5.92
CA HIS A 31 17.05 -5.01 5.85
C HIS A 31 17.61 -6.45 5.88
N VAL A 32 18.65 -6.74 5.09
CA VAL A 32 19.28 -8.07 5.07
C VAL A 32 19.84 -8.45 6.45
N LEU A 33 20.46 -7.51 7.17
CA LEU A 33 20.97 -7.75 8.54
C LEU A 33 19.84 -8.10 9.51
N HIS A 34 18.67 -7.45 9.38
CA HIS A 34 17.49 -7.83 10.16
C HIS A 34 16.98 -9.25 9.82
N GLU A 35 16.91 -9.60 8.53
CA GLU A 35 16.44 -10.92 8.08
C GLU A 35 17.33 -12.07 8.60
N VAL A 36 18.65 -11.87 8.64
CA VAL A 36 19.60 -12.85 9.21
C VAL A 36 19.70 -12.79 10.74
N LYS A 37 18.89 -11.95 11.39
CA LYS A 37 18.85 -11.76 12.85
C LYS A 37 20.21 -11.36 13.45
N GLU A 38 20.96 -10.54 12.72
CA GLU A 38 22.21 -9.97 13.21
C GLU A 38 21.96 -9.03 14.40
N SER A 39 22.89 -8.98 15.36
CA SER A 39 22.79 -8.03 16.47
C SER A 39 22.92 -6.59 15.95
N PRO A 40 22.05 -5.65 16.39
CA PRO A 40 22.18 -4.23 16.04
C PRO A 40 23.57 -3.63 16.34
N GLU A 41 24.30 -4.19 17.31
CA GLU A 41 25.66 -3.77 17.67
C GLU A 41 26.69 -4.04 16.55
N ASN A 42 26.41 -5.01 15.68
CA ASN A 42 27.25 -5.40 14.55
C ASN A 42 26.87 -4.68 13.25
N PHE A 43 25.86 -3.79 13.30
CA PHE A 43 25.45 -3.05 12.11
C PHE A 43 26.53 -2.03 11.74
N PRO A 44 26.79 -1.82 10.44
CA PRO A 44 27.67 -0.73 10.02
C PRO A 44 27.02 0.61 10.36
N ALA A 45 27.84 1.66 10.39
CA ALA A 45 27.37 3.03 10.57
C ALA A 45 26.58 3.49 9.33
N PHE A 46 25.27 3.25 9.35
CA PHE A 46 24.32 3.78 8.36
C PHE A 46 24.08 5.29 8.55
N ASP A 47 23.50 5.94 7.54
CA ASP A 47 23.01 7.31 7.67
C ASP A 47 22.04 7.43 8.85
N GLU A 48 22.27 8.40 9.75
CA GLU A 48 21.48 8.58 10.98
C GLU A 48 19.98 8.77 10.73
N ARG A 49 19.61 9.27 9.54
CA ARG A 49 18.23 9.50 9.12
C ARG A 49 17.85 8.62 7.93
N LEU A 50 18.46 7.45 7.82
CA LEU A 50 18.25 6.52 6.71
C LEU A 50 16.76 6.22 6.52
N ASP A 51 16.08 5.82 7.59
CA ASP A 51 14.69 5.37 7.56
C ASP A 51 13.78 6.51 7.06
N ASP A 52 13.82 7.69 7.69
CA ASP A 52 13.08 8.89 7.24
C ASP A 52 13.31 9.21 5.76
N LYS A 53 14.58 9.28 5.33
CA LYS A 53 14.98 9.70 3.98
C LYS A 53 14.49 8.71 2.95
N VAL A 54 14.60 7.42 3.23
CA VAL A 54 14.21 6.35 2.32
C VAL A 54 12.70 6.19 2.27
N THR A 55 12.00 6.33 3.40
CA THR A 55 10.53 6.33 3.43
C THR A 55 9.98 7.52 2.64
N PHE A 56 10.52 8.73 2.83
CA PHE A 56 10.15 9.90 2.02
C PHE A 56 10.38 9.66 0.52
N ALA A 57 11.57 9.15 0.16
CA ALA A 57 11.90 8.83 -1.22
C ALA A 57 10.96 7.78 -1.81
N ALA A 58 10.60 6.76 -1.04
CA ALA A 58 9.68 5.71 -1.46
C ALA A 58 8.30 6.27 -1.78
N TYR A 59 7.75 7.17 -0.95
CA TYR A 59 6.47 7.82 -1.24
C TYR A 59 6.53 8.79 -2.43
N ALA A 60 7.66 9.47 -2.65
CA ALA A 60 7.84 10.30 -3.84
C ALA A 60 7.91 9.45 -5.12
N LEU A 61 8.59 8.31 -5.08
CA LEU A 61 8.61 7.31 -6.15
C LEU A 61 7.21 6.72 -6.38
N LEU A 62 6.47 6.42 -5.30
CA LEU A 62 5.09 5.93 -5.35
C LEU A 62 4.16 6.94 -6.03
N ALA A 63 4.23 8.21 -5.64
CA ALA A 63 3.44 9.28 -6.23
C ALA A 63 3.72 9.46 -7.73
N SER A 64 5.01 9.41 -8.10
CA SER A 64 5.46 9.59 -9.47
C SER A 64 5.08 8.40 -10.36
N SER A 65 5.31 7.18 -9.87
CA SER A 65 4.93 5.95 -10.58
C SER A 65 3.43 5.83 -10.83
N CYS A 66 2.58 6.05 -9.81
CA CYS A 66 1.12 6.08 -10.01
C CYS A 66 0.74 7.09 -11.12
N SER A 67 1.34 8.28 -11.10
CA SER A 67 1.02 9.31 -12.08
C SER A 67 1.50 8.96 -13.49
N MET A 68 2.62 8.23 -13.61
CA MET A 68 3.10 7.71 -14.89
C MET A 68 2.19 6.63 -15.45
N ILE A 69 1.71 5.70 -14.61
CA ILE A 69 0.77 4.65 -15.00
C ILE A 69 -0.57 5.26 -15.41
N GLU A 70 -1.08 6.23 -14.66
CA GLU A 70 -2.28 7.01 -14.98
C GLU A 70 -2.14 7.74 -16.34
N HIS A 71 -0.92 8.14 -16.72
CA HIS A 71 -0.57 8.70 -18.03
C HIS A 71 -0.15 7.67 -19.09
N GLN A 72 -0.39 6.37 -18.85
CA GLN A 72 -0.08 5.26 -19.77
C GLN A 72 1.42 5.05 -20.05
N SER A 73 2.31 5.64 -19.24
CA SER A 73 3.76 5.41 -19.27
C SER A 73 4.12 4.17 -18.44
N TYR A 74 3.63 3.00 -18.87
CA TYR A 74 3.59 1.79 -18.06
C TYR A 74 4.94 1.21 -17.65
N THR A 75 5.89 1.03 -18.58
CA THR A 75 7.16 0.36 -18.28
C THR A 75 7.93 1.09 -17.17
N GLU A 76 8.22 2.38 -17.38
CA GLU A 76 8.89 3.21 -16.37
C GLU A 76 8.07 3.33 -15.08
N GLY A 77 6.74 3.39 -15.19
CA GLY A 77 5.83 3.51 -14.06
C GLY A 77 5.85 2.27 -13.15
N PHE A 78 5.73 1.07 -13.72
CA PHE A 78 5.74 -0.17 -12.95
C PHE A 78 7.11 -0.48 -12.35
N ASP A 79 8.21 -0.22 -13.06
CA ASP A 79 9.57 -0.37 -12.53
C ASP A 79 9.79 0.54 -11.30
N ALA A 80 9.35 1.80 -11.38
CA ALA A 80 9.42 2.74 -10.27
C ALA A 80 8.48 2.35 -9.11
N LEU A 81 7.31 1.78 -9.41
CA LEU A 81 6.36 1.29 -8.42
C LEU A 81 6.93 0.11 -7.62
N GLU A 82 7.55 -0.85 -8.30
CA GLU A 82 8.26 -1.96 -7.65
C GLU A 82 9.39 -1.44 -6.74
N LYS A 83 10.16 -0.46 -7.22
CA LYS A 83 11.24 0.15 -6.44
C LYS A 83 10.69 0.83 -5.18
N ALA A 84 9.62 1.61 -5.29
CA ALA A 84 8.97 2.25 -4.14
C ALA A 84 8.50 1.22 -3.10
N ALA A 85 7.81 0.17 -3.54
CA ALA A 85 7.34 -0.91 -2.69
C ALA A 85 8.51 -1.61 -1.96
N THR A 86 9.61 -1.87 -2.67
CA THR A 86 10.82 -2.49 -2.11
C THR A 86 11.45 -1.66 -1.01
N LEU A 87 11.52 -0.34 -1.19
CA LEU A 87 12.09 0.56 -0.19
C LEU A 87 11.25 0.61 1.08
N LEU A 88 9.92 0.70 0.95
CA LEU A 88 9.01 0.63 2.11
C LEU A 88 9.16 -0.70 2.86
N GLN A 89 9.25 -1.82 2.13
CA GLN A 89 9.46 -3.13 2.75
C GLN A 89 10.80 -3.21 3.50
N ASN A 90 11.88 -2.70 2.91
CA ASN A 90 13.22 -2.75 3.52
C ASN A 90 13.27 -1.96 4.84
N ILE A 91 12.65 -0.78 4.88
CA ILE A 91 12.66 0.08 6.08
C ILE A 91 11.68 -0.42 7.14
N HIS A 92 10.45 -0.74 6.75
CA HIS A 92 9.37 -0.97 7.72
C HIS A 92 9.09 -2.46 7.99
N GLY A 93 9.46 -3.35 7.08
CA GLY A 93 9.29 -4.81 7.21
C GLY A 93 9.77 -5.38 8.54
N PRO A 94 11.00 -5.05 9.00
CA PRO A 94 11.52 -5.56 10.27
C PRO A 94 10.74 -5.13 11.52
N PHE A 95 9.88 -4.12 11.42
CA PHE A 95 9.23 -3.47 12.57
C PHE A 95 7.71 -3.66 12.61
N VAL A 96 7.13 -4.47 11.71
CA VAL A 96 5.68 -4.63 11.58
C VAL A 96 5.00 -5.14 12.87
N GLU A 97 5.66 -6.04 13.61
CA GLU A 97 5.10 -6.61 14.84
C GLU A 97 5.08 -5.62 16.01
N ILE A 98 5.95 -4.61 15.98
CA ILE A 98 6.13 -3.66 17.10
C ILE A 98 5.64 -2.26 16.80
N SER A 99 5.32 -1.95 15.54
CA SER A 99 4.90 -0.62 15.09
C SER A 99 3.72 -0.71 14.13
N ARG A 100 2.56 -0.21 14.58
CA ARG A 100 1.36 -0.07 13.74
C ARG A 100 1.62 0.80 12.51
N GLU A 101 2.41 1.88 12.68
CA GLU A 101 2.85 2.75 11.58
C GLU A 101 3.64 1.96 10.53
N SER A 102 4.61 1.14 10.95
CA SER A 102 5.35 0.27 10.04
C SER A 102 4.42 -0.75 9.35
N GLY A 103 3.43 -1.27 10.06
CA GLY A 103 2.37 -2.10 9.47
C GLY A 103 1.63 -1.40 8.33
N PHE A 104 1.30 -0.12 8.46
CA PHE A 104 0.67 0.66 7.39
C PHE A 104 1.59 0.88 6.19
N HIS A 105 2.87 1.17 6.40
CA HIS A 105 3.84 1.28 5.30
C HIS A 105 4.01 -0.05 4.54
N VAL A 106 4.01 -1.16 5.27
CA VAL A 106 4.11 -2.51 4.69
C VAL A 106 2.83 -2.91 3.96
N LEU A 107 1.66 -2.46 4.41
CA LEU A 107 0.42 -2.57 3.62
C LEU A 107 0.56 -1.87 2.26
N VAL A 108 0.99 -0.60 2.27
CA VAL A 108 1.18 0.16 1.02
C VAL A 108 2.19 -0.53 0.10
N SER A 109 3.28 -1.05 0.65
CA SER A 109 4.25 -1.89 -0.08
C SER A 109 3.60 -3.11 -0.71
N SER A 110 2.79 -3.87 0.05
CA SER A 110 2.08 -5.05 -0.43
C SER A 110 1.15 -4.75 -1.61
N VAL A 111 0.36 -3.67 -1.50
CA VAL A 111 -0.60 -3.28 -2.54
C VAL A 111 0.15 -2.76 -3.77
N ALA A 112 1.24 -2.03 -3.58
CA ALA A 112 2.10 -1.57 -4.68
C ALA A 112 2.77 -2.74 -5.42
N PHE A 113 3.24 -3.79 -4.73
CA PHE A 113 3.69 -5.02 -5.38
C PHE A 113 2.58 -5.69 -6.18
N TYR A 114 1.36 -5.72 -5.64
CA TYR A 114 0.22 -6.31 -6.34
C TYR A 114 -0.10 -5.55 -7.64
N ALA A 115 -0.18 -4.22 -7.57
CA ALA A 115 -0.42 -3.34 -8.71
C ALA A 115 0.70 -3.41 -9.77
N ALA A 116 1.96 -3.60 -9.34
CA ALA A 116 3.09 -3.82 -10.24
C ALA A 116 3.20 -5.27 -10.79
N GLY A 117 2.27 -6.17 -10.44
CA GLY A 117 2.27 -7.55 -10.93
C GLY A 117 3.20 -8.52 -10.19
N HIS A 118 3.83 -8.10 -9.09
CA HIS A 118 4.69 -8.95 -8.25
C HIS A 118 3.87 -9.71 -7.19
N TYR A 119 2.95 -10.57 -7.65
CA TYR A 119 1.96 -11.23 -6.78
C TYR A 119 2.56 -12.06 -5.65
N SER A 120 3.70 -12.74 -5.87
CA SER A 120 4.35 -13.51 -4.81
C SER A 120 4.90 -12.62 -3.70
N ARG A 121 5.43 -11.44 -4.06
CA ARG A 121 5.93 -10.46 -3.07
C ARG A 121 4.76 -9.84 -2.32
N ALA A 122 3.71 -9.44 -3.03
CA ALA A 122 2.47 -8.95 -2.42
C ALA A 122 1.87 -9.99 -1.45
N PHE A 123 1.83 -11.27 -1.84
CA PHE A 123 1.34 -12.35 -1.00
C PHE A 123 2.12 -12.43 0.33
N VAL A 124 3.45 -12.51 0.27
CA VAL A 124 4.30 -12.63 1.47
C VAL A 124 4.18 -11.37 2.34
N THR A 125 4.30 -10.19 1.74
CA THR A 125 4.25 -8.91 2.46
C THR A 125 2.91 -8.68 3.15
N SER A 126 1.79 -9.08 2.52
CA SER A 126 0.44 -8.93 3.11
C SER A 126 0.21 -9.76 4.37
N GLN A 127 0.89 -10.91 4.53
CA GLN A 127 0.69 -11.78 5.69
C GLN A 127 1.09 -11.10 7.00
N ASN A 128 2.13 -10.27 6.93
CA ASN A 128 2.68 -9.63 8.12
C ASN A 128 1.74 -8.56 8.71
N VAL A 129 0.79 -8.06 7.92
CA VAL A 129 -0.06 -6.91 8.28
C VAL A 129 -1.53 -7.25 8.42
N GLU A 130 -1.98 -8.46 8.09
CA GLU A 130 -3.40 -8.80 7.96
C GLU A 130 -4.27 -8.65 9.23
N SER A 131 -3.64 -8.52 10.39
CA SER A 131 -4.29 -8.34 11.70
C SER A 131 -4.41 -6.87 12.13
N GLN A 132 -3.83 -5.92 11.39
CA GLN A 132 -3.73 -4.51 11.81
C GLN A 132 -5.07 -3.78 11.86
N THR A 133 -5.91 -3.93 10.82
CA THR A 133 -7.27 -3.39 10.77
C THR A 133 -8.20 -4.32 9.97
N ALA A 134 -9.51 -4.11 10.09
CA ALA A 134 -10.49 -4.87 9.31
C ALA A 134 -10.29 -4.65 7.79
N ALA A 135 -10.08 -3.40 7.35
CA ALA A 135 -9.80 -3.07 5.96
C ALA A 135 -8.54 -3.81 5.44
N VAL A 136 -7.46 -3.76 6.22
CA VAL A 136 -6.19 -4.45 5.89
C VAL A 136 -6.41 -5.96 5.75
N GLY A 137 -7.15 -6.58 6.66
CA GLY A 137 -7.45 -8.02 6.60
C GLY A 137 -8.24 -8.41 5.35
N ILE A 138 -9.20 -7.58 4.92
CA ILE A 138 -9.96 -7.77 3.68
C ILE A 138 -9.01 -7.67 2.47
N ILE A 139 -8.20 -6.61 2.42
CA ILE A 139 -7.23 -6.36 1.36
C ILE A 139 -6.23 -7.52 1.24
N ALA A 140 -5.67 -7.97 2.36
CA ALA A 140 -4.74 -9.10 2.40
C ALA A 140 -5.41 -10.41 1.93
N ALA A 141 -6.65 -10.68 2.33
CA ALA A 141 -7.39 -11.84 1.84
C ALA A 141 -7.62 -11.78 0.32
N PHE A 142 -7.94 -10.60 -0.22
CA PHE A 142 -8.10 -10.38 -1.66
C PHE A 142 -6.79 -10.58 -2.44
N ILE A 143 -5.70 -9.93 -2.02
CA ILE A 143 -4.37 -10.06 -2.66
C ILE A 143 -3.91 -11.52 -2.69
N ARG A 144 -4.14 -12.26 -1.60
CA ARG A 144 -3.76 -13.67 -1.49
C ARG A 144 -4.71 -14.62 -2.21
N LYS A 145 -5.81 -14.12 -2.76
CA LYS A 145 -6.89 -14.91 -3.37
C LYS A 145 -7.49 -15.94 -2.40
N ASP A 146 -7.47 -15.65 -1.10
CA ASP A 146 -8.16 -16.45 -0.09
C ASP A 146 -9.63 -16.05 -0.04
N ILE A 147 -10.38 -16.55 -1.01
CA ILE A 147 -11.79 -16.19 -1.23
C ILE A 147 -12.65 -16.55 -0.01
N LYS A 148 -12.34 -17.63 0.69
CA LYS A 148 -13.11 -18.06 1.87
C LYS A 148 -12.96 -17.05 3.00
N THR A 149 -11.72 -16.70 3.35
CA THR A 149 -11.44 -15.69 4.39
C THR A 149 -11.95 -14.32 3.96
N LEU A 150 -11.82 -13.98 2.68
CA LEU A 150 -12.33 -12.72 2.14
C LEU A 150 -13.85 -12.61 2.34
N ILE A 151 -14.63 -13.61 1.92
CA ILE A 151 -16.10 -13.62 2.12
C ILE A 151 -16.46 -13.49 3.60
N GLN A 152 -15.76 -14.20 4.48
CA GLN A 152 -16.00 -14.08 5.92
C GLN A 152 -15.80 -12.65 6.41
N ARG A 153 -14.65 -12.03 6.12
CA ARG A 153 -14.33 -10.66 6.53
C ARG A 153 -15.27 -9.63 5.90
N LEU A 154 -15.68 -9.83 4.65
CA LEU A 154 -16.68 -9.00 3.99
C LEU A 154 -18.02 -9.08 4.72
N ASN A 155 -18.49 -10.28 5.08
CA ASN A 155 -19.74 -10.43 5.82
C ASN A 155 -19.69 -9.76 7.20
N GLU A 156 -18.57 -9.87 7.92
CA GLU A 156 -18.36 -9.22 9.21
C GLU A 156 -18.50 -7.69 9.11
N VAL A 157 -18.04 -7.08 8.01
CA VAL A 157 -18.10 -5.62 7.81
C VAL A 157 -19.42 -5.16 7.18
N LEU A 158 -19.98 -5.92 6.23
CA LEU A 158 -21.13 -5.49 5.43
C LEU A 158 -22.48 -5.87 6.05
N LEU A 159 -22.52 -6.89 6.91
CA LEU A 159 -23.76 -7.35 7.55
C LEU A 159 -23.91 -6.88 9.01
N ARG A 160 -22.90 -6.20 9.56
CA ARG A 160 -22.99 -5.61 10.91
C ARG A 160 -23.93 -4.40 10.92
N ASN A 161 -24.56 -4.17 12.07
CA ASN A 161 -25.26 -2.92 12.32
C ASN A 161 -24.28 -1.74 12.35
N THR A 162 -24.76 -0.56 11.95
CA THR A 162 -24.00 0.68 12.10
C THR A 162 -23.71 0.92 13.59
N PRO A 163 -22.45 1.02 14.00
CA PRO A 163 -22.10 1.30 15.39
C PRO A 163 -22.41 2.76 15.74
N ALA A 164 -22.41 3.08 17.03
CA ALA A 164 -22.26 4.46 17.47
C ALA A 164 -20.80 4.87 17.28
N PHE A 165 -20.57 6.14 16.94
CA PHE A 165 -19.23 6.70 16.74
C PHE A 165 -18.92 7.66 17.88
N GLU A 166 -17.74 7.53 18.49
CA GLU A 166 -17.33 8.41 19.59
C GLU A 166 -16.82 9.75 19.06
N ASP A 167 -16.12 9.71 17.93
CA ASP A 167 -15.63 10.90 17.23
C ASP A 167 -15.66 10.76 15.69
N GLN A 168 -15.14 11.79 15.01
CA GLN A 168 -15.05 11.82 13.54
C GLN A 168 -14.04 10.81 12.99
N THR A 169 -12.97 10.51 13.73
CA THR A 169 -11.93 9.55 13.33
C THR A 169 -12.51 8.15 13.25
N ASP A 170 -13.30 7.75 14.25
CA ASP A 170 -13.99 6.45 14.29
C ASP A 170 -14.97 6.31 13.12
N LEU A 171 -15.71 7.38 12.82
CA LEU A 171 -16.62 7.44 11.69
C LEU A 171 -15.85 7.28 10.37
N ASP A 172 -14.77 8.03 10.19
CA ASP A 172 -13.97 8.01 8.96
C ASP A 172 -13.32 6.63 8.73
N GLU A 173 -12.73 6.01 9.76
CA GLU A 173 -12.16 4.65 9.68
C GLU A 173 -13.25 3.63 9.29
N TRP A 174 -14.44 3.76 9.89
CA TRP A 174 -15.57 2.88 9.59
C TRP A 174 -16.03 3.05 8.14
N VAL A 175 -16.19 4.29 7.65
CA VAL A 175 -16.62 4.58 6.29
C VAL A 175 -15.62 4.04 5.27
N VAL A 176 -14.32 4.29 5.47
CA VAL A 176 -13.24 3.78 4.61
C VAL A 176 -13.26 2.25 4.58
N THR A 177 -13.38 1.60 5.73
CA THR A 177 -13.45 0.14 5.83
C THR A 177 -14.65 -0.43 5.07
N VAL A 178 -15.83 0.17 5.23
CA VAL A 178 -17.05 -0.27 4.54
C VAL A 178 -16.94 -0.05 3.03
N ALA A 179 -16.39 1.07 2.59
CA ALA A 179 -16.20 1.38 1.18
C ALA A 179 -15.21 0.41 0.51
N ILE A 180 -14.08 0.11 1.16
CA ILE A 180 -13.13 -0.93 0.70
C ILE A 180 -13.82 -2.30 0.63
N ALA A 181 -14.57 -2.68 1.66
CA ALA A 181 -15.30 -3.95 1.69
C ALA A 181 -16.31 -4.05 0.53
N ARG A 182 -17.10 -3.00 0.29
CA ARG A 182 -18.05 -2.96 -0.84
C ARG A 182 -17.34 -3.04 -2.19
N SER A 183 -16.24 -2.31 -2.35
CA SER A 183 -15.45 -2.34 -3.57
C SER A 183 -14.94 -3.75 -3.87
N LEU A 184 -14.33 -4.42 -2.89
CA LEU A 184 -13.79 -5.76 -3.07
C LEU A 184 -14.88 -6.83 -3.21
N ALA A 185 -16.04 -6.66 -2.59
CA ALA A 185 -17.21 -7.50 -2.85
C ALA A 185 -17.67 -7.37 -4.32
N MET A 186 -17.75 -6.15 -4.84
CA MET A 186 -18.08 -5.91 -6.25
C MET A 186 -17.01 -6.45 -7.19
N ALA A 187 -15.73 -6.33 -6.84
CA ALA A 187 -14.64 -6.94 -7.61
C ALA A 187 -14.76 -8.47 -7.67
N LEU A 188 -15.17 -9.13 -6.57
CA LEU A 188 -15.49 -10.56 -6.58
C LEU A 188 -16.67 -10.87 -7.51
N GLU A 189 -17.76 -10.10 -7.44
CA GLU A 189 -18.91 -10.28 -8.34
C GLU A 189 -18.50 -10.14 -9.81
N TYR A 190 -17.61 -9.18 -10.13
CA TYR A 190 -17.04 -9.06 -11.46
C TYR A 190 -16.25 -10.30 -11.88
N ILE A 191 -15.42 -10.87 -11.00
CA ILE A 191 -14.64 -12.09 -11.30
C ILE A 191 -15.56 -13.27 -11.66
N TYR A 192 -16.72 -13.39 -11.01
CA TYR A 192 -17.66 -14.49 -11.28
C TYR A 192 -18.61 -14.22 -12.45
N ILE A 193 -19.10 -12.99 -12.60
CA ILE A 193 -20.18 -12.64 -13.54
C ILE A 193 -19.63 -12.02 -14.83
N GLY A 194 -18.48 -11.33 -14.76
CA GLY A 194 -17.86 -10.63 -15.90
C GLY A 194 -18.53 -9.32 -16.31
N SER A 195 -19.53 -8.85 -15.56
CA SER A 195 -20.26 -7.61 -15.88
C SER A 195 -19.49 -6.37 -15.45
N ARG A 196 -19.13 -5.49 -16.40
CA ARG A 196 -18.44 -4.22 -16.13
C ARG A 196 -19.17 -3.32 -15.12
N TYR A 197 -20.48 -3.46 -14.98
CA TYR A 197 -21.24 -2.74 -13.95
C TYR A 197 -20.60 -2.88 -12.56
N PHE A 198 -20.10 -4.07 -12.21
CA PHE A 198 -19.51 -4.32 -10.90
C PHE A 198 -18.14 -3.65 -10.74
N ILE A 199 -17.29 -3.66 -11.77
CA ILE A 199 -16.00 -2.96 -11.66
C ILE A 199 -16.19 -1.44 -11.61
N ASP A 200 -17.12 -0.89 -12.40
CA ASP A 200 -17.46 0.54 -12.38
C ASP A 200 -18.10 0.95 -11.04
N ALA A 201 -18.81 0.03 -10.37
CA ALA A 201 -19.34 0.26 -9.03
C ALA A 201 -18.25 0.15 -7.96
N ALA A 202 -17.32 -0.80 -8.10
CA ALA A 202 -16.16 -0.96 -7.22
C ALA A 202 -15.28 0.29 -7.22
N ASP A 203 -15.04 0.87 -8.40
CA ASP A 203 -14.28 2.11 -8.57
C ASP A 203 -14.93 3.31 -7.87
N ARG A 204 -16.26 3.44 -7.96
CA ARG A 204 -16.99 4.50 -7.24
C ARG A 204 -16.87 4.36 -5.72
N GLN A 205 -16.90 3.14 -5.19
CA GLN A 205 -16.67 2.91 -3.76
C GLN A 205 -15.24 3.31 -3.35
N LEU A 206 -14.24 3.04 -4.20
CA LEU A 206 -12.87 3.49 -3.95
C LEU A 206 -12.75 5.01 -4.03
N GLU A 207 -13.50 5.69 -4.90
CA GLU A 207 -13.52 7.17 -4.93
C GLU A 207 -14.05 7.76 -3.65
N ASP A 208 -15.17 7.24 -3.14
CA ASP A 208 -15.73 7.66 -1.85
C ASP A 208 -14.73 7.44 -0.71
N ALA A 209 -14.06 6.27 -0.70
CA ALA A 209 -13.02 5.96 0.27
C ALA A 209 -11.83 6.92 0.18
N ALA A 210 -11.39 7.28 -1.03
CA ALA A 210 -10.28 8.21 -1.24
C ALA A 210 -10.60 9.61 -0.69
N ILE A 211 -11.84 10.08 -0.89
CA ILE A 211 -12.29 11.39 -0.39
C ILE A 211 -12.20 11.40 1.12
N VAL A 212 -12.81 10.41 1.80
CA VAL A 212 -12.81 10.33 3.26
C VAL A 212 -11.40 10.14 3.83
N ALA A 213 -10.60 9.26 3.23
CA ALA A 213 -9.21 9.03 3.66
C ALA A 213 -8.35 10.30 3.55
N SER A 214 -8.61 11.14 2.55
CA SER A 214 -7.89 12.41 2.36
C SER A 214 -8.27 13.49 3.37
N THR A 215 -9.51 13.47 3.88
CA THR A 215 -10.00 14.44 4.88
C THR A 215 -9.77 13.97 6.32
N GLY A 216 -9.82 12.66 6.56
CA GLY A 216 -9.79 12.03 7.89
C GLY A 216 -8.39 11.70 8.43
N HIS A 217 -7.31 12.09 7.74
CA HIS A 217 -5.92 11.75 8.11
C HIS A 217 -5.60 10.24 8.09
N PHE A 218 -6.14 9.50 7.12
CA PHE A 218 -5.80 8.08 6.88
C PHE A 218 -4.92 7.93 5.61
N PRO A 219 -3.65 8.37 5.63
CA PRO A 219 -2.82 8.43 4.43
C PRO A 219 -2.54 7.03 3.84
N ALA A 220 -2.42 6.00 4.67
CA ALA A 220 -2.19 4.64 4.22
C ALA A 220 -3.37 4.07 3.42
N ASP A 221 -4.59 4.33 3.87
CA ASP A 221 -5.81 3.94 3.15
C ASP A 221 -5.95 4.73 1.85
N GLY A 222 -5.63 6.03 1.85
CA GLY A 222 -5.60 6.84 0.64
C GLY A 222 -4.64 6.30 -0.43
N TRP A 223 -3.45 5.85 -0.03
CA TRP A 223 -2.51 5.18 -0.93
C TRP A 223 -3.02 3.83 -1.42
N THR A 224 -3.55 3.02 -0.52
CA THR A 224 -4.07 1.69 -0.85
C THR A 224 -5.20 1.78 -1.86
N VAL A 225 -6.12 2.72 -1.66
CA VAL A 225 -7.22 3.02 -2.57
C VAL A 225 -6.70 3.45 -3.93
N ARG A 226 -5.74 4.39 -4.00
CA ARG A 226 -5.16 4.83 -5.28
C ARG A 226 -4.50 3.68 -6.04
N LEU A 227 -3.77 2.82 -5.34
CA LEU A 227 -3.06 1.68 -5.93
C LEU A 227 -4.01 0.60 -6.45
N PHE A 228 -5.15 0.38 -5.80
CA PHE A 228 -6.15 -0.58 -6.28
C PHE A 228 -6.84 -0.17 -7.59
N LYS A 229 -6.81 1.12 -7.94
CA LYS A 229 -7.37 1.63 -9.19
C LYS A 229 -6.42 1.49 -10.40
N LEU A 230 -5.16 1.09 -10.18
CA LEU A 230 -4.17 0.85 -11.24
C LEU A 230 -4.34 -0.55 -11.83
#